data_AF-A0A7V9RHY8-F1
#
_entry.id   AF-A0A7V9RHY8-F1
#
_cell.length_a   1.000
_cell.length_b   1.000
_cell.length_c   1.000
_cell.angle_alpha   90.00
_cell.angle_beta   90.00
_cell.angle_gamma   90.00
#
_symmetry.space_group_name_H-M   'P 1'
#
loop_
_entity.id
_entity.type
_entity.pdbx_description
1 polymer ?
#
loop_
_entity_poly.entity_id
_entity_poly.type
_entity_poly.pdbx_seq_one_letter_code
_entity_poly.pdbx_strand_id
1 'polypeptide(L)'
;MGKKRPERTARRAAERSARQMVRDREKLAALSPGGSRERPIAVESAAVIEVRAHATPCPQCEGELRVNEHRTDAGLRVVAVTCNRCHAKRELWFKLVSNEPN
;
A
#
# COMPACT_ATOMS: atom_id res chain seq x y z
N MET A 1 -18.77 40.29 17.38
CA MET A 1 -18.06 40.22 16.07
C MET A 1 -16.96 39.17 16.18
N GLY A 2 -17.18 37.97 15.63
CA GLY A 2 -16.21 36.86 15.74
C GLY A 2 -14.95 37.17 14.92
N LYS A 3 -13.78 37.21 15.58
CA LYS A 3 -12.50 37.42 14.89
C LYS A 3 -12.33 36.34 13.80
N LYS A 4 -12.30 36.75 12.52
CA LYS A 4 -11.99 35.87 11.38
C LYS A 4 -10.74 35.07 11.75
N ARG A 5 -10.84 33.72 11.81
CA ARG A 5 -9.66 32.87 12.02
C ARG A 5 -8.66 33.26 10.93
N PRO A 6 -7.42 33.63 11.30
CA PRO A 6 -6.46 34.11 10.32
C PRO A 6 -6.24 33.01 9.28
N GLU A 7 -6.26 33.38 8.01
CA GLU A 7 -6.18 32.50 6.83
C GLU A 7 -5.10 31.41 6.95
N ARG A 8 -3.98 31.75 7.60
CA ARG A 8 -2.89 30.84 7.95
C ARG A 8 -3.32 29.66 8.84
N THR A 9 -4.19 29.90 9.82
CA THR A 9 -4.72 28.86 10.73
C THR A 9 -5.69 27.94 10.00
N ALA A 10 -6.49 28.47 9.07
CA ALA A 10 -7.36 27.66 8.21
C ALA A 10 -6.52 26.78 7.27
N ARG A 11 -5.50 27.34 6.62
CA ARG A 11 -4.58 26.59 5.74
C ARG A 11 -3.87 25.44 6.47
N ARG A 12 -3.31 25.71 7.66
CA ARG A 12 -2.69 24.68 8.50
C ARG A 12 -3.66 23.60 8.98
N ALA A 13 -4.93 23.93 9.18
CA ALA A 13 -5.94 22.94 9.53
C ALA A 13 -6.25 22.02 8.34
N ALA A 14 -6.38 22.57 7.14
CA ALA A 14 -6.59 21.82 5.90
C ALA A 14 -5.38 20.92 5.55
N GLU A 15 -4.15 21.41 5.72
CA GLU A 15 -2.94 20.60 5.54
C GLU A 15 -2.90 19.41 6.52
N ARG A 16 -3.33 19.61 7.77
CA ARG A 16 -3.39 18.53 8.77
C ARG A 16 -4.47 17.50 8.44
N SER A 17 -5.66 17.93 8.02
CA SER A 17 -6.73 16.99 7.64
C SER A 17 -6.32 16.17 6.41
N ALA A 18 -5.69 16.79 5.41
CA ALA A 18 -5.17 16.06 4.24
C ALA A 18 -4.13 15.00 4.64
N ARG A 19 -3.18 15.34 5.52
CA ARG A 19 -2.20 14.37 6.06
C ARG A 19 -2.87 13.25 6.85
N GLN A 20 -3.91 13.55 7.61
CA GLN A 20 -4.68 12.56 8.36
C GLN A 20 -5.37 11.57 7.42
N MET A 21 -6.02 12.06 6.35
CA MET A 21 -6.66 11.21 5.36
C MET A 21 -5.66 10.26 4.68
N VAL A 22 -4.45 10.72 4.37
CA VAL A 22 -3.40 9.85 3.80
C VAL A 22 -3.04 8.73 4.77
N ARG A 23 -2.81 9.06 6.05
CA ARG A 23 -2.48 8.06 7.09
C ARG A 23 -3.61 7.05 7.29
N ASP A 24 -4.85 7.50 7.27
CA ASP A 24 -6.00 6.62 7.45
C ASP A 24 -6.17 5.65 6.27
N ARG A 25 -5.94 6.13 5.03
CA ARG A 25 -5.88 5.25 3.83
C ARG A 25 -4.77 4.21 3.94
N GLU A 26 -3.59 4.58 4.42
CA GLU A 26 -2.49 3.65 4.62
C GLU A 26 -2.80 2.58 5.67
N LYS A 27 -3.42 2.97 6.80
CA LYS A 27 -3.86 2.03 7.84
C LYS A 27 -4.89 1.04 7.28
N LEU A 28 -5.86 1.52 6.51
CA LEU A 28 -6.85 0.65 5.86
C LEU A 28 -6.18 -0.30 4.85
N ALA A 29 -5.19 0.19 4.09
CA ALA A 29 -4.43 -0.62 3.16
C ALA A 29 -3.61 -1.72 3.87
N ALA A 30 -3.06 -1.45 5.06
CA ALA A 30 -2.34 -2.45 5.85
C ALA A 30 -3.24 -3.61 6.32
N LEU A 31 -4.55 -3.35 6.49
CA LEU A 31 -5.53 -4.39 6.83
C LEU A 31 -6.00 -5.20 5.61
N SER A 32 -5.67 -4.75 4.40
CA SER A 32 -6.03 -5.43 3.15
C SER A 32 -5.09 -6.62 2.89
N PRO A 33 -5.50 -7.60 2.06
CA PRO A 33 -4.61 -8.68 1.63
C PRO A 33 -3.32 -8.13 1.02
N GLY A 34 -2.19 -8.64 1.50
CA GLY A 34 -0.83 -8.23 1.12
C GLY A 34 -0.38 -6.91 1.72
N GLY A 35 -1.22 -6.26 2.53
CA GLY A 35 -0.92 -4.99 3.18
C GLY A 35 0.04 -5.11 4.36
N SER A 36 0.16 -6.30 4.95
CA SER A 36 1.06 -6.57 6.06
C SER A 36 1.55 -8.02 6.06
N ARG A 37 2.57 -8.27 6.87
CA ARG A 37 3.15 -9.61 7.08
C ARG A 37 2.14 -10.61 7.63
N GLU A 38 1.20 -10.16 8.47
CA GLU A 38 0.17 -10.98 9.09
C GLU A 38 -0.97 -11.33 8.11
N ARG A 39 -1.06 -10.61 6.99
CA ARG A 39 -2.08 -10.79 5.96
C ARG A 39 -1.45 -10.97 4.59
N PRO A 40 -0.56 -11.95 4.37
CA PRO A 40 0.05 -12.14 3.07
C PRO A 40 -0.98 -12.64 2.05
N ILE A 41 -0.81 -12.26 0.79
CA ILE A 41 -1.61 -12.81 -0.32
C ILE A 41 -1.10 -14.23 -0.60
N ALA A 42 -1.98 -15.22 -0.45
CA ALA A 42 -1.69 -16.59 -0.85
C ALA A 42 -1.65 -16.67 -2.40
N VAL A 43 -0.55 -17.24 -2.92
CA VAL A 43 -0.33 -17.45 -4.35
C VAL A 43 0.24 -18.84 -4.59
N GLU A 44 -0.11 -19.45 -5.71
CA GLU A 44 0.31 -20.81 -6.05
C GLU A 44 1.75 -20.89 -6.52
N SER A 45 2.26 -19.81 -7.12
CA SER A 45 3.62 -19.76 -7.65
C SER A 45 4.21 -18.35 -7.60
N ALA A 46 5.54 -18.29 -7.72
CA ALA A 46 6.25 -17.01 -7.74
C ALA A 46 5.93 -16.17 -8.98
N ALA A 47 5.60 -16.79 -10.12
CA ALA A 47 5.24 -16.09 -11.35
C ALA A 47 3.95 -15.24 -11.21
N VAL A 48 3.02 -15.67 -10.35
CA VAL A 48 1.76 -14.95 -10.10
C VAL A 48 1.98 -13.67 -9.28
N ILE A 49 3.10 -13.57 -8.55
CA ILE A 49 3.38 -12.45 -7.65
C ILE A 49 3.46 -11.12 -8.41
N GLU A 50 4.23 -11.06 -9.51
CA GLU A 50 4.39 -9.83 -10.29
C GLU A 50 3.05 -9.38 -10.88
N VAL A 51 2.30 -10.32 -11.47
CA VAL A 51 0.97 -10.04 -12.04
C VAL A 51 0.04 -9.45 -10.98
N ARG A 52 0.02 -10.03 -9.76
CA ARG A 52 -0.80 -9.50 -8.66
C ARG A 52 -0.29 -8.16 -8.13
N ALA A 53 1.03 -7.95 -8.08
CA ALA A 53 1.60 -6.68 -7.67
C ALA A 53 1.21 -5.55 -8.63
N HIS A 54 1.27 -5.78 -9.93
CA HIS A 54 0.85 -4.83 -10.97
C HIS A 54 -0.67 -4.59 -10.97
N ALA A 55 -1.47 -5.64 -10.74
CA ALA A 55 -2.93 -5.52 -10.66
C ALA A 55 -3.42 -4.81 -9.38
N THR A 56 -2.56 -4.63 -8.38
CA THR A 56 -2.90 -3.95 -7.13
C THR A 56 -2.85 -2.43 -7.33
N PRO A 57 -3.95 -1.68 -7.17
CA PRO A 57 -3.94 -0.23 -7.30
C PRO A 57 -3.29 0.43 -6.08
N CYS A 58 -2.77 1.64 -6.27
CA CYS A 58 -2.29 2.47 -5.16
C CYS A 58 -3.47 2.85 -4.23
N PRO A 59 -3.41 2.58 -2.93
CA PRO A 59 -4.50 2.90 -2.00
C PRO A 59 -4.68 4.41 -1.78
N GLN A 60 -3.71 5.22 -2.18
CA GLN A 60 -3.78 6.69 -2.03
C GLN A 60 -4.43 7.38 -3.23
N CYS A 61 -4.14 6.92 -4.46
CA CYS A 61 -4.51 7.61 -5.70
C CYS A 61 -5.03 6.69 -6.83
N GLU A 62 -5.18 5.39 -6.54
CA GLU A 62 -5.64 4.33 -7.44
C GLU A 62 -4.79 4.14 -8.70
N GLY A 63 -3.62 4.78 -8.76
CA GLY A 63 -2.68 4.64 -9.86
C GLY A 63 -1.94 3.30 -9.86
N GLU A 64 -1.31 3.01 -10.99
CA GLU A 64 -0.50 1.81 -11.20
C GLU A 64 0.74 1.80 -10.29
N LEU A 65 1.05 0.60 -9.79
CA LEU A 65 2.23 0.33 -9.00
C LEU A 65 3.33 -0.27 -9.87
N ARG A 66 4.53 0.28 -9.76
CA ARG A 66 5.76 -0.27 -10.35
C ARG A 66 6.46 -1.13 -9.32
N VAL A 67 6.88 -2.31 -9.73
CA VAL A 67 7.75 -3.19 -8.94
C VAL A 67 9.19 -2.68 -9.00
N ASN A 68 9.82 -2.56 -7.83
CA ASN A 68 11.22 -2.13 -7.71
C ASN A 68 12.14 -3.28 -7.33
N GLU A 69 11.70 -4.11 -6.38
CA GLU A 69 12.57 -5.15 -5.78
C GLU A 69 11.73 -6.31 -5.27
N HIS A 70 12.28 -7.52 -5.42
CA HIS A 70 11.78 -8.74 -4.80
C HIS A 70 12.75 -9.19 -3.73
N ARG A 71 12.23 -9.51 -2.55
CA ARG A 71 13.00 -10.11 -1.47
C ARG A 71 12.21 -11.21 -0.77
N THR A 72 12.90 -11.98 0.05
CA THR A 72 12.30 -12.99 0.91
C THR A 72 12.49 -12.57 2.36
N ASP A 73 11.42 -12.60 3.16
CA ASP A 73 11.48 -12.31 4.60
C ASP A 73 10.64 -13.34 5.37
N ALA A 74 11.27 -14.07 6.28
CA ALA A 74 10.65 -15.08 7.13
C ALA A 74 9.72 -16.07 6.38
N GLY A 75 10.14 -16.54 5.21
CA GLY A 75 9.38 -17.48 4.37
C GLY A 75 8.27 -16.84 3.53
N LEU A 76 8.11 -15.52 3.58
CA LEU A 76 7.22 -14.75 2.71
C LEU A 76 8.00 -14.10 1.57
N ARG A 77 7.33 -13.91 0.44
CA ARG A 77 7.84 -13.11 -0.67
C ARG A 77 7.36 -11.68 -0.48
N VAL A 78 8.29 -10.75 -0.42
CA VAL A 78 8.00 -9.32 -0.24
C VAL A 78 8.39 -8.59 -1.51
N VAL A 79 7.46 -7.80 -2.02
CA VAL A 79 7.66 -7.00 -3.22
C VAL A 79 7.60 -5.53 -2.83
N ALA A 80 8.72 -4.83 -2.99
CA ALA A 80 8.76 -3.39 -2.83
C ALA A 80 8.22 -2.75 -4.11
N VAL A 81 7.20 -1.92 -3.97
CA VAL A 81 6.54 -1.24 -5.08
C VAL A 81 6.47 0.27 -4.84
N THR A 82 6.37 1.02 -5.93
CA THR A 82 6.19 2.48 -5.89
C THR A 82 5.11 2.89 -6.87
N CYS A 83 4.22 3.79 -6.47
CA CYS A 83 3.20 4.31 -7.38
C CYS A 83 3.81 5.22 -8.43
N ASN A 84 3.45 5.02 -9.70
CA ASN A 84 3.91 5.88 -10.80
C ASN A 84 3.29 7.29 -10.76
N ARG A 85 2.15 7.47 -10.06
CA ARG A 85 1.41 8.74 -10.00
C ARG A 85 1.73 9.58 -8.77
N CYS A 86 1.70 8.99 -7.57
CA CYS A 86 1.94 9.72 -6.32
C CYS A 86 3.28 9.40 -5.66
N HIS A 87 4.08 8.49 -6.24
CA HIS A 87 5.39 8.07 -5.72
C HIS A 87 5.39 7.47 -4.30
N ALA A 88 4.21 7.12 -3.77
CA ALA A 88 4.11 6.40 -2.50
C ALA A 88 4.81 5.04 -2.61
N LYS A 89 5.71 4.77 -1.67
CA LYS A 89 6.40 3.48 -1.53
C LYS A 89 5.58 2.57 -0.62
N ARG A 90 5.53 1.28 -0.95
CA ARG A 90 4.93 0.27 -0.07
C ARG A 90 5.52 -1.09 -0.34
N GLU A 91 5.17 -2.02 0.52
CA GLU A 91 5.56 -3.41 0.42
C GLU A 91 4.30 -4.26 0.31
N LEU A 92 4.35 -5.25 -0.58
CA LEU A 92 3.31 -6.24 -0.74
C LEU A 92 3.85 -7.58 -0.26
N TRP A 93 3.08 -8.23 0.60
CA TRP A 93 3.46 -9.48 1.24
C TRP A 93 2.71 -10.65 0.60
N PHE A 94 3.43 -11.69 0.21
CA PHE A 94 2.91 -12.87 -0.46
C PHE A 94 3.39 -14.14 0.23
N LYS A 95 2.52 -15.16 0.26
CA LYS A 95 2.85 -16.50 0.75
C LYS A 95 2.63 -17.50 -0.38
N LEU A 96 3.66 -18.31 -0.66
CA LEU A 96 3.52 -19.42 -1.59
C LEU A 96 2.74 -20.54 -0.89
N VAL A 97 1.63 -20.95 -1.48
CA VAL A 97 0.87 -22.12 -1.07
C VAL A 97 1.00 -23.16 -2.18
N SER A 98 1.71 -24.25 -1.91
CA SER A 98 1.79 -25.37 -2.84
C SER A 98 0.41 -26.00 -2.93
N ASN A 99 -0.23 -25.90 -4.11
CA ASN A 99 -1.50 -26.57 -4.40
C ASN A 99 -1.24 -27.83 -5.23
N GLU A 100 -0.26 -28.64 -4.82
CA GLU A 100 -0.12 -30.01 -5.35
C GLU A 100 -1.04 -30.91 -4.52
N PRO A 101 -2.12 -31.47 -5.10
CA PRO A 101 -2.81 -32.58 -4.48
C PRO A 101 -1.85 -33.79 -4.52
N ASN A 102 -1.42 -34.27 -3.35
CA ASN A 102 -0.83 -35.60 -3.22
C ASN A 102 -1.83 -36.68 -3.64
#